data_AF-A0A4V2MNB3-F1
#
_entry.id   AF-A0A4V2MNB3-F1
#
_cell.length_a   1.000
_cell.length_b   1.000
_cell.length_c   1.000
_cell.angle_alpha   90.00
_cell.angle_beta   90.00
_cell.angle_gamma   90.00
#
_symmetry.space_group_name_H-M   'P 1'
#
loop_
_entity.id
_entity.type
_entity.pdbx_description
1 polymer ?
#
loop_
_entity_poly.entity_id
_entity_poly.type
_entity_poly.pdbx_seq_one_letter_code
_entity_poly.pdbx_strand_id
1 'polypeptide(L)'
;MKTKIFIWAVFLVSGFISKLYAQDFYPGNLRSIVYTDKNNEIKINDFYVNKKGFLWLNDSTYAKKDLSELIQVTSKNTDKFLEVRVDYYLKNNNLERFINRTANRGLDKTGVDKFEKTDKEHYYKIEVKRGVLFDNRKYNLIGFTQRDEVNVAKQATNKKPENKFDYNSSYPFQNTSWYLDTKKVDIKNKYEDKSKYIISLAEDKTSDVKIEFLDDTNFKLTFGPPQKKQILTGNYKLYSHNMGSGYKGVYLSINNPPKKPKTKPGYKEAELIINYADTPKNTENYFRFWLGSFDFELKLENGNRISLTRDAYNNPPIDLAPASIN
;
A
#
# COMPACT_ATOMS: atom_id res chain seq x y z
N MET A 1 37.19 0.84 -22.99
CA MET A 1 35.72 0.96 -23.20
C MET A 1 34.91 -0.23 -22.63
N LYS A 2 35.26 -0.79 -21.45
CA LYS A 2 34.60 -2.00 -20.89
C LYS A 2 33.79 -1.76 -19.60
N THR A 3 33.91 -0.58 -18.99
CA THR A 3 33.29 -0.24 -17.70
C THR A 3 31.83 0.22 -17.80
N LYS A 4 31.39 0.74 -18.95
CA LYS A 4 30.00 1.21 -19.13
C LYS A 4 28.99 0.06 -19.20
N ILE A 5 29.35 -1.06 -19.83
CA ILE A 5 28.47 -2.24 -19.97
C ILE A 5 28.20 -2.91 -18.61
N PHE A 6 29.19 -2.92 -17.72
CA PHE A 6 29.08 -3.54 -16.40
C PHE A 6 28.07 -2.83 -15.48
N ILE A 7 27.98 -1.49 -15.56
CA ILE A 7 27.03 -0.71 -14.76
C ILE A 7 25.59 -0.92 -15.26
N TRP A 8 25.38 -0.98 -16.58
CA TRP A 8 24.06 -1.30 -17.15
C TRP A 8 23.60 -2.71 -16.78
N ALA A 9 24.51 -3.69 -16.79
CA ALA A 9 24.21 -5.04 -16.33
C ALA A 9 23.84 -5.06 -14.84
N VAL A 10 24.54 -4.31 -13.97
CA VAL A 10 24.21 -4.25 -12.53
C VAL A 10 22.86 -3.56 -12.27
N PHE A 11 22.49 -2.50 -13.01
CA PHE A 11 21.18 -1.85 -12.88
C PHE A 11 20.03 -2.70 -13.44
N LEU A 12 20.25 -3.39 -14.57
CA LEU A 12 19.26 -4.35 -15.10
C LEU A 12 19.10 -5.54 -14.17
N VAL A 13 20.20 -6.15 -13.71
CA VAL A 13 20.17 -7.33 -12.84
C VAL A 13 19.58 -6.99 -11.47
N SER A 14 19.87 -5.82 -10.88
CA SER A 14 19.24 -5.42 -9.60
C SER A 14 17.74 -5.14 -9.71
N GLY A 15 17.26 -4.59 -10.84
CA GLY A 15 15.84 -4.38 -11.11
C GLY A 15 15.06 -5.66 -11.48
N PHE A 16 15.72 -6.64 -12.09
CA PHE A 16 15.14 -7.95 -12.38
C PHE A 16 15.14 -8.88 -11.16
N ILE A 17 16.21 -8.86 -10.34
CA ILE A 17 16.30 -9.64 -9.11
C ILE A 17 15.22 -9.20 -8.10
N SER A 18 14.94 -7.90 -7.97
CA SER A 18 13.90 -7.43 -7.03
C SER A 18 12.50 -7.94 -7.40
N LYS A 19 12.17 -8.07 -8.69
CA LYS A 19 10.90 -8.65 -9.16
C LYS A 19 10.82 -10.17 -8.98
N LEU A 20 11.94 -10.89 -9.11
CA LEU A 20 11.98 -12.36 -8.97
C LEU A 20 11.78 -12.85 -7.52
N TYR A 21 11.94 -11.97 -6.53
CA TYR A 21 11.75 -12.26 -5.10
C TYR A 21 10.67 -11.38 -4.45
N ALA A 22 9.86 -10.70 -5.24
CA ALA A 22 8.75 -9.90 -4.73
C ALA A 22 7.51 -10.78 -4.57
N GLN A 23 6.88 -10.73 -3.40
CA GLN A 23 5.55 -11.31 -3.18
C GLN A 23 4.50 -10.21 -3.28
N ASP A 24 3.37 -10.47 -3.94
CA ASP A 24 2.34 -9.44 -4.17
C ASP A 24 1.44 -9.17 -2.96
N PHE A 25 1.30 -10.16 -2.08
CA PHE A 25 0.51 -10.06 -0.87
C PHE A 25 1.37 -10.21 0.38
N TYR A 26 1.19 -9.26 1.28
CA TYR A 26 1.77 -9.16 2.61
C TYR A 26 0.66 -9.37 3.66
N PRO A 27 1.00 -9.56 4.95
CA PRO A 27 0.01 -9.95 5.95
C PRO A 27 -1.18 -8.98 6.04
N GLY A 28 -0.93 -7.67 5.91
CA GLY A 28 -1.94 -6.63 6.05
C GLY A 28 -2.94 -6.52 4.88
N ASN A 29 -2.62 -7.07 3.71
CA ASN A 29 -3.46 -6.98 2.52
C ASN A 29 -4.02 -8.32 2.03
N LEU A 30 -3.72 -9.45 2.69
CA LEU A 30 -4.35 -10.74 2.40
C LEU A 30 -5.88 -10.67 2.54
N ARG A 31 -6.39 -9.95 3.54
CA ARG A 31 -7.83 -9.67 3.71
C ARG A 31 -8.48 -8.94 2.53
N SER A 32 -7.68 -8.27 1.69
CA SER A 32 -8.21 -7.50 0.54
C SER A 32 -8.52 -8.37 -0.66
N ILE A 33 -8.10 -9.65 -0.64
CA ILE A 33 -8.34 -10.62 -1.70
C ILE A 33 -9.81 -11.07 -1.73
N VAL A 34 -10.50 -11.01 -0.60
CA VAL A 34 -11.89 -11.48 -0.46
C VAL A 34 -12.76 -10.39 0.16
N TYR A 35 -14.06 -10.48 -0.08
CA TYR A 35 -15.07 -9.65 0.57
C TYR A 35 -16.39 -10.42 0.64
N THR A 36 -17.35 -9.91 1.41
CA THR A 36 -18.74 -10.40 1.36
C THR A 36 -19.61 -9.44 0.59
N ASP A 37 -20.44 -9.97 -0.31
CA ASP A 37 -21.47 -9.17 -0.95
C ASP A 37 -22.67 -8.88 -0.02
N LYS A 38 -23.70 -8.23 -0.56
CA LYS A 38 -24.92 -7.87 0.17
C LYS A 38 -25.68 -9.07 0.77
N ASN A 39 -25.45 -10.29 0.27
CA ASN A 39 -26.06 -11.52 0.75
C ASN A 39 -25.15 -12.26 1.75
N ASN A 40 -24.01 -11.65 2.14
CA ASN A 40 -22.94 -12.28 2.90
C ASN A 40 -22.29 -13.50 2.20
N GLU A 41 -22.37 -13.55 0.86
CA GLU A 41 -21.61 -14.54 0.09
C GLU A 41 -20.17 -14.08 -0.06
N ILE A 42 -19.21 -14.99 0.15
CA ILE A 42 -17.79 -14.71 -0.05
C ILE A 42 -17.51 -14.58 -1.54
N LYS A 43 -16.90 -13.47 -1.92
CA LYS A 43 -16.45 -13.16 -3.28
C LYS A 43 -14.97 -12.84 -3.28
N ILE A 44 -14.32 -13.12 -4.41
CA ILE A 44 -12.96 -12.66 -4.67
C ILE A 44 -13.01 -11.21 -5.16
N ASN A 45 -12.14 -10.37 -4.62
CA ASN A 45 -12.01 -8.98 -5.02
C ASN A 45 -11.26 -8.89 -6.35
N ASP A 46 -11.98 -9.11 -7.45
CA ASP A 46 -11.45 -9.07 -8.82
C ASP A 46 -10.65 -7.81 -9.11
N PHE A 47 -11.15 -6.66 -8.67
CA PHE A 47 -10.43 -5.39 -8.82
C PHE A 47 -9.01 -5.46 -8.22
N TYR A 48 -8.89 -5.97 -7.01
CA TYR A 48 -7.62 -6.06 -6.29
C TYR A 48 -6.67 -7.11 -6.89
N VAL A 49 -7.17 -8.31 -7.17
CA VAL A 49 -6.35 -9.42 -7.70
C VAL A 49 -5.95 -9.22 -9.17
N ASN A 50 -6.86 -8.70 -10.00
CA ASN A 50 -6.58 -8.47 -11.42
C ASN A 50 -5.57 -7.34 -11.62
N LYS A 51 -5.56 -6.31 -10.76
CA LYS A 51 -4.51 -5.27 -10.76
C LYS A 51 -3.13 -5.79 -10.36
N LYS A 52 -3.07 -6.93 -9.67
CA LYS A 52 -1.82 -7.68 -9.46
C LYS A 52 -1.50 -8.62 -10.63
N GLY A 53 -2.33 -8.70 -11.68
CA GLY A 53 -2.09 -9.57 -12.84
C GLY A 53 -2.44 -11.04 -12.60
N PHE A 54 -3.20 -11.34 -11.54
CA PHE A 54 -3.84 -12.64 -11.39
C PHE A 54 -5.07 -12.68 -12.30
N LEU A 55 -5.22 -13.77 -13.04
CA LEU A 55 -6.35 -14.01 -13.91
C LEU A 55 -7.17 -15.15 -13.33
N TRP A 56 -8.49 -15.08 -13.50
CA TRP A 56 -9.41 -16.15 -13.15
C TRP A 56 -9.02 -17.44 -13.88
N LEU A 57 -8.83 -18.53 -13.14
CA LEU A 57 -8.53 -19.86 -13.68
C LEU A 57 -9.74 -20.79 -13.54
N ASN A 58 -10.41 -20.75 -12.39
CA ASN A 58 -11.65 -21.46 -12.11
C ASN A 58 -12.37 -20.81 -10.91
N ASP A 59 -13.52 -21.36 -10.53
CA ASP A 59 -14.44 -20.82 -9.50
C ASP A 59 -13.79 -20.43 -8.16
N SER A 60 -12.67 -21.07 -7.79
CA SER A 60 -11.98 -20.80 -6.52
C SER A 60 -10.52 -20.38 -6.69
N THR A 61 -10.00 -20.34 -7.92
CA THR A 61 -8.56 -20.19 -8.18
C THR A 61 -8.26 -19.06 -9.17
N TYR A 62 -7.29 -18.24 -8.80
CA TYR A 62 -6.71 -17.20 -9.64
C TYR A 62 -5.22 -17.44 -9.77
N ALA A 63 -4.64 -17.16 -10.92
CA ALA A 63 -3.22 -17.42 -11.16
C ALA A 63 -2.57 -16.33 -12.02
N LYS A 64 -1.28 -16.09 -11.79
CA LYS A 64 -0.44 -15.35 -12.74
C LYS A 64 -0.35 -16.13 -14.06
N LYS A 65 -0.20 -15.42 -15.18
CA LYS A 65 -0.05 -16.03 -16.51
C LYS A 65 1.09 -17.05 -16.60
N ASP A 66 2.18 -16.85 -15.87
CA ASP A 66 3.34 -17.74 -15.83
C ASP A 66 3.26 -18.81 -14.73
N LEU A 67 2.15 -18.85 -13.99
CA LEU A 67 1.93 -19.73 -12.84
C LEU A 67 3.07 -19.63 -11.81
N SER A 68 3.68 -18.46 -11.67
CA SER A 68 4.62 -18.16 -10.59
C SER A 68 3.94 -18.05 -9.23
N GLU A 69 2.68 -17.61 -9.25
CA GLU A 69 1.84 -17.40 -8.09
C GLU A 69 0.38 -17.76 -8.38
N LEU A 70 -0.31 -18.27 -7.36
CA LEU A 70 -1.72 -18.65 -7.39
C LEU A 70 -2.41 -18.27 -6.09
N ILE A 71 -3.71 -18.01 -6.17
CA ILE A 71 -4.60 -17.76 -5.04
C ILE A 71 -5.71 -18.79 -5.15
N GLN A 72 -5.94 -19.53 -4.07
CA GLN A 72 -7.11 -20.37 -3.92
C GLN A 72 -7.94 -19.88 -2.73
N VAL A 73 -9.25 -19.77 -2.90
CA VAL A 73 -10.15 -19.35 -1.83
C VAL A 73 -11.10 -20.48 -1.50
N THR A 74 -11.19 -20.79 -0.21
CA THR A 74 -12.17 -21.73 0.33
C THR A 74 -12.96 -21.06 1.44
N SER A 75 -14.19 -21.51 1.62
CA SER A 75 -15.09 -20.93 2.62
C SER A 75 -15.85 -22.02 3.35
N LYS A 76 -16.12 -21.77 4.63
CA LYS A 76 -16.99 -22.60 5.46
C LYS A 76 -18.03 -21.71 6.10
N ASN A 77 -19.29 -21.95 5.76
CA ASN A 77 -20.44 -21.27 6.36
C ASN A 77 -21.18 -22.26 7.27
N THR A 78 -21.41 -21.86 8.52
CA THR A 78 -22.16 -22.65 9.51
C THR A 78 -23.17 -21.75 10.22
N ASP A 79 -24.03 -22.35 11.02
CA ASP A 79 -24.92 -21.63 11.95
C ASP A 79 -24.14 -20.75 12.94
N LYS A 80 -22.90 -21.14 13.28
CA LYS A 80 -22.07 -20.48 14.29
C LYS A 80 -21.09 -19.46 13.75
N PHE A 81 -20.59 -19.63 12.52
CA PHE A 81 -19.57 -18.73 11.96
C PHE A 81 -19.55 -18.75 10.43
N LEU A 82 -19.01 -17.67 9.88
CA LEU A 82 -18.51 -17.62 8.50
C LEU A 82 -16.99 -17.57 8.52
N GLU A 83 -16.34 -18.53 7.89
CA GLU A 83 -14.89 -18.62 7.76
C GLU A 83 -14.48 -18.59 6.29
N VAL A 84 -13.44 -17.82 5.98
CA VAL A 84 -12.77 -17.79 4.68
C VAL A 84 -11.31 -18.13 4.88
N ARG A 85 -10.76 -18.94 3.97
CA ARG A 85 -9.34 -19.26 3.88
C ARG A 85 -8.83 -18.89 2.50
N VAL A 86 -7.82 -18.04 2.47
CA VAL A 86 -7.06 -17.65 1.27
C VAL A 86 -5.72 -18.37 1.31
N ASP A 87 -5.50 -19.28 0.38
CA ASP A 87 -4.24 -19.97 0.17
C ASP A 87 -3.49 -19.30 -0.98
N TYR A 88 -2.42 -18.56 -0.64
CA TYR A 88 -1.54 -17.87 -1.57
C TYR A 88 -0.28 -18.69 -1.81
N TYR A 89 -0.20 -19.28 -3.00
CA TYR A 89 0.93 -20.07 -3.47
C TYR A 89 1.91 -19.18 -4.22
N LEU A 90 3.19 -19.28 -3.90
CA LEU A 90 4.24 -18.48 -4.53
C LEU A 90 5.55 -19.26 -4.67
N LYS A 91 6.22 -19.12 -5.82
CA LYS A 91 7.54 -19.73 -6.07
C LYS A 91 8.70 -19.00 -5.37
N ASN A 92 8.45 -17.82 -4.78
CA ASN A 92 9.45 -17.06 -4.07
C ASN A 92 10.00 -17.83 -2.86
N ASN A 93 11.32 -18.01 -2.80
CA ASN A 93 11.99 -18.77 -1.74
C ASN A 93 12.27 -17.96 -0.46
N ASN A 94 12.23 -16.62 -0.51
CA ASN A 94 12.51 -15.78 0.66
C ASN A 94 11.22 -15.20 1.25
N LEU A 95 10.76 -15.80 2.35
CA LEU A 95 9.58 -15.36 3.11
C LEU A 95 9.92 -14.60 4.40
N GLU A 96 11.19 -14.28 4.63
CA GLU A 96 11.67 -13.68 5.88
C GLU A 96 10.96 -12.34 6.15
N ARG A 97 10.82 -11.49 5.12
CA ARG A 97 10.11 -10.21 5.23
C ARG A 97 8.64 -10.41 5.62
N PHE A 98 7.97 -11.41 5.04
CA PHE A 98 6.59 -11.73 5.38
C PHE A 98 6.45 -12.19 6.83
N ILE A 99 7.30 -13.11 7.26
CA ILE A 99 7.29 -13.67 8.62
C ILE A 99 7.56 -12.55 9.64
N ASN A 100 8.60 -11.73 9.43
CA ASN A 100 8.93 -10.61 10.29
C ASN A 100 7.79 -9.59 10.37
N ARG A 101 7.11 -9.31 9.25
CA ARG A 101 5.94 -8.44 9.24
C ARG A 101 4.76 -9.06 9.98
N THR A 102 4.51 -10.35 9.82
CA THR A 102 3.39 -11.03 10.48
C THR A 102 3.55 -10.96 12.00
N ALA A 103 4.76 -11.21 12.49
CA ALA A 103 5.09 -11.08 13.92
C ALA A 103 4.84 -9.65 14.46
N ASN A 104 5.08 -8.62 13.64
CA ASN A 104 4.89 -7.22 14.03
C ASN A 104 3.45 -6.69 13.82
N ARG A 105 2.52 -7.51 13.31
CA ARG A 105 1.12 -7.11 13.04
C ARG A 105 0.18 -7.37 14.23
N GLY A 106 0.73 -7.72 15.39
CA GLY A 106 -0.02 -7.95 16.62
C GLY A 106 -0.80 -9.26 16.62
N LEU A 107 -0.42 -10.22 15.77
CA LEU A 107 -0.83 -11.63 15.88
C LEU A 107 0.12 -12.37 16.83
N ASP A 108 -0.41 -13.29 17.62
CA ASP A 108 0.38 -14.07 18.55
C ASP A 108 1.08 -15.21 17.79
N LYS A 109 2.37 -15.38 18.01
CA LYS A 109 3.15 -16.46 17.40
C LYS A 109 2.88 -17.76 18.15
N THR A 110 2.14 -18.69 17.55
CA THR A 110 1.77 -19.98 18.17
C THR A 110 2.53 -21.18 17.60
N GLY A 111 3.40 -20.93 16.62
CA GLY A 111 4.36 -21.91 16.11
C GLY A 111 5.49 -21.23 15.31
N VAL A 112 6.42 -22.02 14.76
CA VAL A 112 7.57 -21.50 13.99
C VAL A 112 7.12 -20.56 12.86
N ASP A 113 6.12 -21.01 12.11
CA ASP A 113 5.57 -20.37 10.91
C ASP A 113 4.03 -20.22 11.04
N LYS A 114 3.54 -20.04 12.27
CA LYS A 114 2.11 -19.94 12.59
C LYS A 114 1.83 -18.77 13.52
N PHE A 115 0.82 -17.99 13.15
CA PHE A 115 0.40 -16.79 13.85
C PHE A 115 -1.11 -16.75 13.93
N GLU A 116 -1.67 -16.41 15.08
CA GLU A 116 -3.11 -16.31 15.23
C GLU A 116 -3.53 -15.26 16.25
N LYS A 117 -4.78 -14.82 16.15
CA LYS A 117 -5.40 -13.92 17.12
C LYS A 117 -6.90 -14.01 17.05
N THR A 118 -7.53 -14.01 18.22
CA THR A 118 -8.96 -13.76 18.35
C THR A 118 -9.14 -12.41 19.00
N ASP A 119 -9.91 -11.52 18.37
CA ASP A 119 -10.37 -10.26 18.94
C ASP A 119 -11.89 -10.22 18.87
N LYS A 120 -12.54 -10.35 20.04
CA LYS A 120 -14.00 -10.47 20.18
C LYS A 120 -14.56 -11.59 19.29
N GLU A 121 -15.38 -11.24 18.30
CA GLU A 121 -16.07 -12.14 17.38
C GLU A 121 -15.22 -12.47 16.13
N HIS A 122 -14.01 -11.91 16.01
CA HIS A 122 -13.16 -12.06 14.84
C HIS A 122 -11.90 -12.88 15.13
N TYR A 123 -11.67 -13.92 14.35
CA TYR A 123 -10.46 -14.74 14.39
C TYR A 123 -9.64 -14.57 13.12
N TYR A 124 -8.33 -14.44 13.29
CA TYR A 124 -7.35 -14.33 12.22
C TYR A 124 -6.25 -15.36 12.42
N LYS A 125 -5.85 -16.03 11.34
CA LYS A 125 -4.75 -16.99 11.32
C LYS A 125 -3.89 -16.79 10.09
N ILE A 126 -2.57 -16.93 10.26
CA ILE A 126 -1.61 -17.03 9.17
C ILE A 126 -0.74 -18.26 9.41
N GLU A 127 -0.67 -19.15 8.41
CA GLU A 127 0.22 -20.31 8.41
C GLU A 127 1.10 -20.29 7.16
N VAL A 128 2.41 -20.45 7.34
CA VAL A 128 3.37 -20.57 6.25
C VAL A 128 3.81 -22.03 6.13
N LYS A 129 3.71 -22.60 4.93
CA LYS A 129 4.21 -23.94 4.60
C LYS A 129 5.17 -23.85 3.44
N ARG A 130 6.32 -24.53 3.54
CA ARG A 130 7.35 -24.50 2.51
C ARG A 130 7.31 -25.77 1.67
N GLY A 131 7.57 -25.62 0.37
CA GLY A 131 7.72 -26.74 -0.54
C GLY A 131 6.48 -27.63 -0.71
N VAL A 132 5.29 -27.04 -0.65
CA VAL A 132 4.03 -27.74 -0.94
C VAL A 132 3.91 -28.01 -2.44
N LEU A 133 3.23 -29.10 -2.81
CA LEU A 133 2.92 -29.41 -4.19
C LEU A 133 1.50 -28.95 -4.53
N PHE A 134 1.37 -28.21 -5.63
CA PHE A 134 0.09 -27.87 -6.25
C PHE A 134 0.21 -28.14 -7.74
N ASP A 135 -0.64 -29.02 -8.28
CA ASP A 135 -0.62 -29.45 -9.68
C ASP A 135 0.81 -29.81 -10.18
N ASN A 136 1.46 -30.73 -9.45
CA ASN A 136 2.84 -31.21 -9.70
C ASN A 136 3.94 -30.13 -9.69
N ARG A 137 3.65 -28.92 -9.22
CA ARG A 137 4.61 -27.83 -9.08
C ARG A 137 4.84 -27.51 -7.61
N LYS A 138 6.09 -27.21 -7.26
CA LYS A 138 6.48 -26.87 -5.89
C LYS A 138 6.30 -25.37 -5.64
N TYR A 139 5.61 -25.03 -4.55
CA TYR A 139 5.39 -23.67 -4.08
C TYR A 139 5.71 -23.55 -2.60
N ASN A 140 5.90 -22.33 -2.13
CA ASN A 140 5.58 -21.99 -0.75
C ASN A 140 4.12 -21.58 -0.67
N LEU A 141 3.49 -21.80 0.49
CA LEU A 141 2.08 -21.50 0.73
C LEU A 141 1.96 -20.59 1.95
N ILE A 142 1.28 -19.48 1.77
CA ILE A 142 0.79 -18.60 2.84
C ILE A 142 -0.73 -18.83 2.92
N GLY A 143 -1.18 -19.49 3.98
CA GLY A 143 -2.59 -19.66 4.29
C GLY A 143 -3.06 -18.57 5.25
N PHE A 144 -4.01 -17.74 4.83
CA PHE A 144 -4.68 -16.75 5.68
C PHE A 144 -6.12 -17.18 5.95
N THR A 145 -6.49 -17.29 7.22
CA THR A 145 -7.87 -17.55 7.64
C THR A 145 -8.43 -16.34 8.34
N GLN A 146 -9.64 -15.96 7.96
CA GLN A 146 -10.46 -14.99 8.66
C GLN A 146 -11.81 -15.64 8.99
N ARG A 147 -12.21 -15.60 10.26
CA ARG A 147 -13.47 -16.14 10.73
C ARG A 147 -14.22 -15.08 11.52
N ASP A 148 -15.51 -14.96 11.24
CA ASP A 148 -16.44 -14.08 11.94
C ASP A 148 -17.55 -14.93 12.57
N GLU A 149 -17.61 -14.91 13.91
CA GLU A 149 -18.62 -15.64 14.68
C GLU A 149 -19.99 -14.99 14.49
N VAL A 150 -21.04 -15.81 14.33
CA VAL A 150 -22.42 -15.36 14.18
C VAL A 150 -22.94 -14.92 15.54
N ASN A 151 -23.09 -13.60 15.73
CA ASN A 151 -23.83 -13.08 16.88
C ASN A 151 -25.34 -13.17 16.63
N VAL A 152 -25.95 -14.26 17.12
CA VAL A 152 -27.40 -14.52 17.03
C VAL A 152 -28.23 -13.41 17.68
N ALA A 153 -27.71 -12.72 18.71
CA ALA A 153 -28.41 -11.61 19.37
C ALA A 153 -28.49 -10.33 18.51
N LYS A 154 -27.56 -10.10 17.58
CA LYS A 154 -27.60 -8.96 16.64
C LYS A 154 -28.56 -9.21 15.46
N GLN A 155 -28.72 -10.46 15.02
CA GLN A 155 -29.69 -10.83 13.97
C GLN A 155 -31.14 -10.54 14.37
N ALA A 156 -31.46 -10.53 15.67
CA ALA A 156 -32.79 -10.22 16.19
C ALA A 156 -33.14 -8.71 16.12
N THR A 157 -32.17 -7.84 15.88
CA THR A 157 -32.44 -6.42 15.64
C THR A 157 -32.57 -6.18 14.14
N ASN A 158 -33.65 -5.50 13.69
CA ASN A 158 -33.98 -5.15 12.29
C ASN A 158 -32.94 -4.24 11.57
N LYS A 159 -31.67 -4.30 11.95
CA LYS A 159 -30.57 -3.65 11.22
C LYS A 159 -30.26 -4.48 9.98
N LYS A 160 -30.01 -3.79 8.86
CA LYS A 160 -29.47 -4.45 7.66
C LYS A 160 -28.23 -5.25 8.08
N PRO A 161 -28.07 -6.49 7.60
CA PRO A 161 -26.90 -7.28 7.91
C PRO A 161 -25.66 -6.49 7.48
N GLU A 162 -24.77 -6.20 8.42
CA GLU A 162 -23.46 -5.64 8.10
C GLU A 162 -22.68 -6.69 7.30
N ASN A 163 -21.92 -6.23 6.30
CA ASN A 163 -21.03 -7.12 5.55
C ASN A 163 -19.97 -7.67 6.51
N LYS A 164 -19.83 -8.99 6.57
CA LYS A 164 -18.84 -9.63 7.46
C LYS A 164 -17.40 -9.35 7.04
N PHE A 165 -17.14 -9.29 5.72
CA PHE A 165 -15.82 -8.95 5.17
C PHE A 165 -15.92 -7.74 4.23
N ASP A 166 -15.20 -6.67 4.59
CA ASP A 166 -15.23 -5.40 3.86
C ASP A 166 -14.61 -5.50 2.46
N TYR A 167 -15.29 -4.92 1.46
CA TYR A 167 -14.71 -4.70 0.14
C TYR A 167 -13.60 -3.64 0.20
N ASN A 168 -12.41 -3.98 -0.31
CA ASN A 168 -11.31 -3.03 -0.44
C ASN A 168 -11.23 -2.46 -1.87
N SER A 169 -11.59 -1.19 -2.02
CA SER A 169 -11.49 -0.44 -3.28
C SER A 169 -10.12 0.22 -3.52
N SER A 170 -9.16 0.07 -2.60
CA SER A 170 -7.85 0.71 -2.69
C SER A 170 -6.97 0.04 -3.74
N TYR A 171 -6.19 0.85 -4.47
CA TYR A 171 -5.21 0.33 -5.42
C TYR A 171 -4.13 -0.52 -4.70
N PRO A 172 -3.77 -1.71 -5.23
CA PRO A 172 -2.73 -2.54 -4.64
C PRO A 172 -1.32 -2.05 -5.03
N PHE A 173 -0.76 -1.06 -4.33
CA PHE A 173 0.54 -0.46 -4.70
C PHE A 173 1.76 -1.37 -4.55
N GLN A 174 1.71 -2.46 -3.79
CA GLN A 174 2.89 -3.29 -3.50
C GLN A 174 3.60 -3.77 -4.79
N ASN A 175 4.91 -3.66 -4.86
CA ASN A 175 5.72 -4.02 -6.03
C ASN A 175 5.32 -3.31 -7.34
N THR A 176 4.71 -2.13 -7.27
CA THR A 176 4.36 -1.33 -8.45
C THR A 176 5.31 -0.17 -8.64
N SER A 177 5.36 0.36 -9.86
CA SER A 177 6.17 1.52 -10.15
C SER A 177 5.52 2.47 -11.14
N TRP A 178 5.75 3.76 -10.89
CA TRP A 178 5.05 4.86 -11.54
C TRP A 178 6.02 6.00 -11.82
N TYR A 179 5.86 6.65 -12.96
CA TYR A 179 6.37 7.99 -13.17
C TYR A 179 5.52 8.97 -12.39
N LEU A 180 6.19 9.87 -11.67
CA LEU A 180 5.59 10.76 -10.71
C LEU A 180 5.79 12.20 -11.17
N ASP A 181 4.70 12.96 -11.25
CA ASP A 181 4.73 14.41 -11.45
C ASP A 181 3.83 15.11 -10.42
N THR A 182 4.05 16.41 -10.22
CA THR A 182 3.37 17.21 -9.23
C THR A 182 2.87 18.52 -9.84
N LYS A 183 1.68 18.94 -9.42
CA LYS A 183 1.06 20.19 -9.85
C LYS A 183 0.35 20.85 -8.69
N LYS A 184 0.58 22.15 -8.52
CA LYS A 184 -0.25 23.02 -7.68
C LYS A 184 -1.22 23.77 -8.59
N VAL A 185 -2.49 23.84 -8.21
CA VAL A 185 -3.54 24.59 -8.91
C VAL A 185 -4.20 25.52 -7.91
N ASP A 186 -4.14 26.82 -8.15
CA ASP A 186 -4.87 27.79 -7.34
C ASP A 186 -6.31 27.87 -7.86
N ILE A 187 -7.26 27.59 -6.98
CA ILE A 187 -8.70 27.60 -7.24
C ILE A 187 -9.27 28.85 -6.58
N LYS A 188 -9.64 29.83 -7.39
CA LYS A 188 -10.39 31.00 -6.93
C LYS A 188 -11.88 30.68 -6.93
N ASN A 189 -12.52 30.80 -5.78
CA ASN A 189 -13.97 30.68 -5.67
C ASN A 189 -14.53 31.90 -4.93
N LYS A 190 -15.80 32.24 -5.17
CA LYS A 190 -16.50 33.40 -4.60
C LYS A 190 -16.43 33.47 -3.07
N TYR A 191 -16.21 32.34 -2.41
CA TYR A 191 -16.24 32.21 -0.95
C TYR A 191 -14.85 32.04 -0.33
N GLU A 192 -13.88 31.47 -1.06
CA GLU A 192 -12.55 31.20 -0.53
C GLU A 192 -11.57 30.82 -1.65
N ASP A 193 -10.36 31.37 -1.60
CA ASP A 193 -9.25 30.93 -2.44
C ASP A 193 -8.60 29.69 -1.81
N LYS A 194 -8.46 28.62 -2.60
CA LYS A 194 -7.86 27.36 -2.18
C LYS A 194 -6.71 26.97 -3.09
N SER A 195 -5.69 26.33 -2.53
CA SER A 195 -4.63 25.69 -3.31
C SER A 195 -4.89 24.19 -3.37
N LYS A 196 -4.93 23.60 -4.57
CA LYS A 196 -5.01 22.16 -4.76
C LYS A 196 -3.67 21.58 -5.16
N TYR A 197 -3.17 20.65 -4.37
CA TYR A 197 -1.93 19.92 -4.60
C TYR A 197 -2.27 18.56 -5.21
N ILE A 198 -1.63 18.24 -6.33
CA ILE A 198 -1.89 17.03 -7.12
C ILE A 198 -0.56 16.32 -7.36
N ILE A 199 -0.49 15.04 -6.98
CA ILE A 199 0.56 14.12 -7.41
C ILE A 199 -0.07 13.19 -8.45
N SER A 200 0.52 13.14 -9.64
CA SER A 200 0.09 12.25 -10.72
C SER A 200 1.06 11.08 -10.82
N LEU A 201 0.52 9.87 -10.83
CA LEU A 201 1.24 8.62 -11.05
C LEU A 201 0.81 8.04 -12.39
N ALA A 202 1.77 7.76 -13.29
CA ALA A 202 1.52 7.15 -14.59
C ALA A 202 2.45 5.95 -14.81
N GLU A 203 1.96 4.90 -15.45
CA GLU A 203 2.81 3.76 -15.84
C GLU A 203 3.77 4.14 -16.97
N ASP A 204 3.30 4.94 -17.92
CA ASP A 204 4.09 5.46 -19.04
C ASP A 204 4.97 6.63 -18.61
N LYS A 205 6.09 6.81 -19.32
CA LYS A 205 7.05 7.89 -19.02
C LYS A 205 6.42 9.27 -19.26
N THR A 206 5.99 9.92 -18.18
CA THR A 206 5.48 11.30 -18.18
C THR A 206 6.42 12.29 -17.50
N SER A 207 7.35 11.80 -16.68
CA SER A 207 8.35 12.60 -15.99
C SER A 207 9.69 11.87 -15.93
N ASP A 208 10.72 12.57 -15.45
CA ASP A 208 12.03 11.98 -15.15
C ASP A 208 12.12 11.45 -13.71
N VAL A 209 11.02 11.44 -12.96
CA VAL A 209 10.99 10.99 -11.57
C VAL A 209 10.13 9.75 -11.47
N LYS A 210 10.65 8.71 -10.82
CA LYS A 210 9.97 7.42 -10.71
C LYS A 210 9.85 7.02 -9.25
N ILE A 211 8.63 6.69 -8.82
CA ILE A 211 8.35 6.08 -7.52
C ILE A 211 8.16 4.56 -7.70
N GLU A 212 8.76 3.80 -6.81
CA GLU A 212 8.70 2.36 -6.70
C GLU A 212 8.12 2.04 -5.32
N PHE A 213 6.91 1.49 -5.28
CA PHE A 213 6.34 0.95 -4.06
C PHE A 213 6.91 -0.46 -3.89
N LEU A 214 7.87 -0.61 -2.99
CA LEU A 214 8.70 -1.80 -2.90
C LEU A 214 7.97 -2.98 -2.25
N ASP A 215 6.97 -2.69 -1.42
CA ASP A 215 6.18 -3.65 -0.66
C ASP A 215 4.95 -2.94 -0.05
N ASP A 216 4.29 -3.48 1.00
CA ASP A 216 3.11 -2.90 1.67
C ASP A 216 3.36 -1.68 2.57
N THR A 217 4.62 -1.26 2.77
CA THR A 217 4.94 -0.12 3.65
C THR A 217 6.03 0.80 3.13
N ASN A 218 6.87 0.36 2.20
CA ASN A 218 8.07 1.07 1.78
C ASN A 218 7.96 1.57 0.35
N PHE A 219 8.51 2.75 0.10
CA PHE A 219 8.69 3.28 -1.25
C PHE A 219 10.13 3.76 -1.47
N LYS A 220 10.48 3.86 -2.74
CA LYS A 220 11.74 4.44 -3.22
C LYS A 220 11.45 5.33 -4.41
N LEU A 221 12.01 6.52 -4.42
CA LEU A 221 11.92 7.48 -5.50
C LEU A 221 13.31 7.69 -6.10
N THR A 222 13.36 7.66 -7.43
CA THR A 222 14.57 7.80 -8.24
C THR A 222 14.40 8.94 -9.22
N PHE A 223 15.52 9.60 -9.53
CA PHE A 223 15.56 10.80 -10.33
C PHE A 223 16.25 10.56 -11.66
N GLY A 224 15.80 11.24 -12.70
CA GLY A 224 16.47 11.29 -13.99
C GLY A 224 17.63 12.27 -14.00
N PRO A 225 18.31 12.45 -15.14
CA PRO A 225 19.37 13.43 -15.27
C PRO A 225 18.86 14.85 -14.98
N PRO A 226 19.67 15.72 -14.34
CA PRO A 226 21.07 15.50 -13.95
C PRO A 226 21.25 14.75 -12.61
N GLN A 227 20.18 14.39 -11.91
CA GLN A 227 20.22 13.92 -10.52
C GLN A 227 20.18 12.40 -10.35
N LYS A 228 20.59 11.63 -11.38
CA LYS A 228 20.52 10.15 -11.43
C LYS A 228 21.07 9.39 -10.20
N LYS A 229 21.94 10.02 -9.41
CA LYS A 229 22.54 9.41 -8.21
C LYS A 229 21.72 9.61 -6.93
N GLN A 230 20.74 10.52 -6.94
CA GLN A 230 19.89 10.77 -5.78
C GLN A 230 18.83 9.69 -5.67
N ILE A 231 18.55 9.25 -4.45
CA ILE A 231 17.51 8.28 -4.12
C ILE A 231 16.84 8.77 -2.85
N LEU A 232 15.52 8.79 -2.89
CA LEU A 232 14.69 9.12 -1.74
C LEU A 232 13.91 7.88 -1.32
N THR A 233 13.95 7.52 -0.04
CA THR A 233 13.23 6.35 0.48
C THR A 233 12.38 6.78 1.65
N GLY A 234 11.24 6.12 1.83
CA GLY A 234 10.37 6.37 2.97
C GLY A 234 9.30 5.31 3.10
N ASN A 235 8.29 5.62 3.91
CA ASN A 235 7.16 4.76 4.17
C ASN A 235 5.87 5.33 3.56
N TYR A 236 4.91 4.45 3.30
CA TYR A 236 3.57 4.85 2.92
C TYR A 236 2.52 4.03 3.67
N LYS A 237 1.33 4.59 3.78
CA LYS A 237 0.17 3.93 4.40
C LYS A 237 -1.08 4.24 3.58
N LEU A 238 -1.78 3.19 3.19
CA LEU A 238 -3.14 3.28 2.66
C LEU A 238 -4.15 3.12 3.79
N TYR A 239 -5.17 3.97 3.80
CA TYR A 239 -6.30 3.84 4.71
C TYR A 239 -7.55 4.47 4.09
N SER A 240 -8.72 4.07 4.59
CA SER A 240 -10.00 4.66 4.19
C SER A 240 -10.55 5.49 5.33
N HIS A 241 -11.11 6.65 5.02
CA HIS A 241 -11.79 7.51 6.00
C HIS A 241 -13.26 7.66 5.59
N ASN A 242 -14.17 7.54 6.56
CA ASN A 242 -15.58 7.81 6.33
C ASN A 242 -15.80 9.32 6.43
N MET A 243 -16.16 9.96 5.31
CA MET A 243 -16.34 11.41 5.24
C MET A 243 -17.76 11.86 5.60
N GLY A 244 -18.57 10.98 6.18
CA GLY A 244 -20.00 11.22 6.42
C GLY A 244 -20.86 10.86 5.20
N SER A 245 -22.18 10.74 5.41
CA SER A 245 -23.17 10.40 4.37
C SER A 245 -22.91 9.11 3.58
N GLY A 246 -22.12 8.18 4.12
CA GLY A 246 -21.79 6.91 3.48
C GLY A 246 -20.64 6.97 2.47
N TYR A 247 -20.00 8.13 2.27
CA TYR A 247 -18.85 8.28 1.39
C TYR A 247 -17.56 7.82 2.09
N LYS A 248 -16.87 6.83 1.51
CA LYS A 248 -15.53 6.40 1.94
C LYS A 248 -14.48 6.94 0.97
N GLY A 249 -13.64 7.86 1.42
CA GLY A 249 -12.44 8.28 0.69
C GLY A 249 -11.28 7.33 0.97
N VAL A 250 -10.47 7.01 -0.03
CA VAL A 250 -9.21 6.27 0.13
C VAL A 250 -8.08 7.29 0.16
N TYR A 251 -7.18 7.16 1.13
CA TYR A 251 -6.07 8.08 1.32
C TYR A 251 -4.73 7.34 1.28
N LEU A 252 -3.74 7.99 0.68
CA LEU A 252 -2.35 7.59 0.72
C LEU A 252 -1.58 8.62 1.55
N SER A 253 -1.11 8.19 2.71
CA SER A 253 -0.12 8.92 3.49
C SER A 253 1.26 8.50 3.03
N ILE A 254 2.12 9.47 2.71
CA ILE A 254 3.53 9.21 2.44
C ILE A 254 4.30 9.91 3.54
N ASN A 255 5.13 9.15 4.24
CA ASN A 255 5.98 9.64 5.30
C ASN A 255 7.43 9.41 4.91
N ASN A 256 8.10 10.51 4.64
CA ASN A 256 9.53 10.53 4.44
C ASN A 256 10.12 11.46 5.50
N PRO A 257 10.61 10.92 6.62
CA PRO A 257 11.19 11.76 7.66
C PRO A 257 12.33 12.59 7.04
N PRO A 258 12.37 13.91 7.25
CA PRO A 258 13.51 14.70 6.81
C PRO A 258 14.77 14.11 7.44
N LYS A 259 15.83 13.96 6.64
CA LYS A 259 17.16 13.66 7.20
C LYS A 259 17.54 14.86 8.07
N LYS A 260 17.32 14.76 9.38
CA LYS A 260 17.84 15.76 10.32
C LYS A 260 19.36 15.83 10.12
N PRO A 261 19.95 16.97 9.73
CA PRO A 261 21.39 17.11 9.78
C PRO A 261 21.81 16.90 11.24
N LYS A 262 22.84 16.08 11.48
CA LYS A 262 23.40 15.92 12.83
C LYS A 262 23.97 17.28 13.25
N THR A 263 23.29 18.00 14.12
CA THR A 263 23.82 19.21 14.75
C THR A 263 24.88 18.83 15.77
N LYS A 264 26.00 19.57 15.78
CA LYS A 264 27.00 19.44 16.84
C LYS A 264 26.39 19.89 18.17
N PRO A 265 26.77 19.30 19.32
CA PRO A 265 26.33 19.77 20.62
C PRO A 265 26.58 21.28 20.78
N GLY A 266 25.59 22.03 21.27
CA GLY A 266 25.67 23.48 21.48
C GLY A 266 25.18 24.36 20.33
N TYR A 267 24.75 23.79 19.19
CA TYR A 267 24.17 24.53 18.07
C TYR A 267 22.66 24.30 18.00
N LYS A 268 21.87 25.36 17.71
CA LYS A 268 20.42 25.25 17.47
C LYS A 268 20.15 24.26 16.33
N GLU A 269 19.14 23.40 16.49
CA GLU A 269 18.63 22.59 15.37
C GLU A 269 18.23 23.53 14.24
N ALA A 270 18.73 23.27 13.02
CA ALA A 270 18.29 24.02 11.86
C ALA A 270 16.83 23.66 11.58
N GLU A 271 15.92 24.62 11.78
CA GLU A 271 14.54 24.49 11.32
C GLU A 271 14.55 24.45 9.79
N LEU A 272 14.06 23.34 9.24
CA LEU A 272 13.96 23.17 7.81
C LEU A 272 12.74 23.97 7.30
N ILE A 273 12.91 25.28 7.11
CA ILE A 273 11.92 26.11 6.43
C ILE A 273 12.00 25.80 4.93
N ILE A 274 11.25 24.80 4.46
CA ILE A 274 11.25 24.45 3.04
C ILE A 274 10.35 25.43 2.27
N ASN A 275 10.95 26.44 1.64
CA ASN A 275 10.28 27.21 0.60
C ASN A 275 10.28 26.41 -0.72
N TYR A 276 9.18 25.72 -1.01
CA TYR A 276 9.06 24.87 -2.21
C TYR A 276 8.88 25.67 -3.51
N ALA A 277 8.53 26.95 -3.45
CA ALA A 277 8.17 27.75 -4.63
C ALA A 277 9.34 27.91 -5.60
N ASP A 278 10.57 27.95 -5.07
CA ASP A 278 11.79 28.20 -5.84
C ASP A 278 12.65 26.94 -6.06
N THR A 279 12.20 25.78 -5.57
CA THR A 279 12.98 24.53 -5.66
C THR A 279 12.72 23.82 -6.99
N PRO A 280 13.76 23.44 -7.77
CA PRO A 280 13.58 22.70 -9.02
C PRO A 280 12.84 21.37 -8.81
N LYS A 281 11.83 21.10 -9.66
CA LYS A 281 10.93 19.93 -9.55
C LYS A 281 11.63 18.57 -9.53
N ASN A 282 12.84 18.46 -10.08
CA ASN A 282 13.57 17.21 -10.20
C ASN A 282 14.59 16.98 -9.06
N THR A 283 14.38 17.60 -7.89
CA THR A 283 15.28 17.52 -6.74
C THR A 283 14.73 16.71 -5.56
N GLU A 284 15.62 16.12 -4.76
CA GLU A 284 15.23 15.47 -3.50
C GLU A 284 14.44 16.40 -2.57
N ASN A 285 14.90 17.64 -2.37
CA ASN A 285 14.25 18.61 -1.48
C ASN A 285 12.83 18.94 -1.94
N TYR A 286 12.61 19.06 -3.25
CA TYR A 286 11.28 19.27 -3.80
C TYR A 286 10.33 18.13 -3.40
N PHE A 287 10.70 16.87 -3.63
CA PHE A 287 9.82 15.76 -3.24
C PHE A 287 9.76 15.49 -1.75
N ARG A 288 10.76 15.91 -0.96
CA ARG A 288 10.65 15.89 0.51
C ARG A 288 9.49 16.75 1.00
N PHE A 289 9.24 17.90 0.38
CA PHE A 289 8.05 18.71 0.67
C PHE A 289 6.76 18.00 0.26
N TRP A 290 6.67 17.56 -1.01
CA TRP A 290 5.44 16.95 -1.54
C TRP A 290 5.06 15.64 -0.84
N LEU A 291 6.04 14.89 -0.33
CA LEU A 291 5.87 13.57 0.26
C LEU A 291 6.07 13.55 1.80
N GLY A 292 6.25 14.71 2.43
CA GLY A 292 6.79 14.79 3.79
C GLY A 292 5.77 14.89 4.92
N SER A 293 4.54 15.34 4.66
CA SER A 293 3.64 15.75 5.76
C SER A 293 2.15 15.71 5.43
N PHE A 294 1.77 15.03 4.35
CA PHE A 294 0.42 15.15 3.80
C PHE A 294 -0.20 13.79 3.49
N ASP A 295 -1.48 13.68 3.86
CA ASP A 295 -2.37 12.65 3.34
C ASP A 295 -3.02 13.16 2.05
N PHE A 296 -3.03 12.30 1.04
CA PHE A 296 -3.64 12.60 -0.26
C PHE A 296 -4.82 11.68 -0.51
N GLU A 297 -5.95 12.24 -0.95
CA GLU A 297 -7.08 11.46 -1.45
C GLU A 297 -6.67 10.78 -2.76
N LEU A 298 -6.85 9.47 -2.83
CA LEU A 298 -6.52 8.63 -3.97
C LEU A 298 -7.72 8.56 -4.91
N LYS A 299 -7.48 8.93 -6.17
CA LYS A 299 -8.43 8.76 -7.27
C LYS A 299 -7.79 7.92 -8.35
N LEU A 300 -8.41 6.78 -8.63
CA LEU A 300 -8.07 5.97 -9.78
C LEU A 300 -8.57 6.73 -11.02
N GLU A 301 -7.64 7.20 -11.83
CA GLU A 301 -7.97 7.64 -13.17
C GLU A 301 -8.07 6.40 -14.07
N ASN A 302 -8.38 6.59 -15.36
CA ASN A 302 -8.36 5.49 -16.34
C ASN A 302 -7.12 4.61 -16.12
N GLY A 303 -7.28 3.28 -16.25
CA GLY A 303 -6.52 2.23 -15.54
C GLY A 303 -4.98 2.26 -15.49
N ASN A 304 -4.32 3.20 -16.15
CA ASN A 304 -2.88 3.43 -16.20
C ASN A 304 -2.44 4.71 -15.45
N ARG A 305 -3.35 5.39 -14.77
CA ARG A 305 -3.08 6.64 -14.04
C ARG A 305 -3.76 6.67 -12.67
N ILE A 306 -3.08 7.29 -11.71
CA ILE A 306 -3.60 7.53 -10.37
C ILE A 306 -3.30 8.98 -9.99
N SER A 307 -4.31 9.67 -9.46
CA SER A 307 -4.19 11.01 -8.93
C SER A 307 -4.27 10.98 -7.42
N LEU A 308 -3.33 11.64 -6.77
CA LEU A 308 -3.34 11.86 -5.33
C LEU A 308 -3.57 13.34 -5.10
N THR A 309 -4.72 13.71 -4.53
CA THR A 309 -5.12 15.11 -4.40
C THR A 309 -5.28 15.54 -2.96
N ARG A 310 -4.87 16.77 -2.68
CA ARG A 310 -5.09 17.43 -1.40
C ARG A 310 -5.49 18.87 -1.64
N ASP A 311 -6.55 19.31 -0.99
CA ASP A 311 -6.88 20.72 -0.89
C ASP A 311 -6.16 21.30 0.33
N ALA A 312 -5.44 22.41 0.14
CA ALA A 312 -4.93 23.24 1.20
C ALA A 312 -5.68 24.57 1.17
N TYR A 313 -6.29 24.90 2.30
CA TYR A 313 -6.84 26.22 2.54
C TYR A 313 -5.66 27.19 2.58
N ASN A 314 -5.79 28.35 1.93
CA ASN A 314 -4.71 29.34 1.86
C ASN A 314 -4.40 29.99 3.23
N ASN A 315 -5.16 29.65 4.27
CA ASN A 315 -4.78 29.84 5.66
C ASN A 315 -4.12 28.56 6.18
N PRO A 316 -2.78 28.47 6.22
CA PRO A 316 -2.12 27.44 7.02
C PRO A 316 -2.62 27.57 8.48
N PRO A 317 -2.61 26.49 9.29
CA PRO A 317 -2.75 26.66 10.73
C PRO A 317 -1.73 27.72 11.17
N ILE A 318 -2.22 28.78 11.79
CA ILE A 318 -1.37 29.75 12.47
C ILE A 318 -0.73 28.96 13.61
N ASP A 319 0.47 28.43 13.38
CA ASP A 319 1.34 28.09 14.49
C ASP A 319 1.60 29.42 15.18
N LEU A 320 0.91 29.60 16.31
CA LEU A 320 1.08 30.72 17.20
C LEU A 320 2.57 30.79 17.54
N ALA A 321 3.27 31.72 16.91
CA ALA A 321 4.60 32.11 17.38
C ALA A 321 4.45 32.47 18.86
N PRO A 322 5.33 31.97 19.76
CA PRO A 322 5.26 32.38 21.15
C PRO A 322 5.36 33.90 21.20
N ALA A 323 4.42 34.52 21.91
CA ALA A 323 4.37 35.96 22.10
C ALA A 323 5.75 36.44 22.56
N SER A 324 6.27 37.46 21.89
CA SER A 324 7.47 38.15 22.35
C SER A 324 7.19 38.70 23.75
N ILE A 325 7.88 38.15 24.73
CA ILE A 325 7.92 38.70 26.09
C ILE A 325 8.73 40.00 25.96
N ASN A 326 8.05 41.13 26.09
CA ASN A 326 8.67 42.41 26.41
C ASN A 326 8.97 42.48 27.90
#